data_AF-A0AAD4XNM7-F1
#
_entry.id   AF-A0AAD4XNM7-F1
#
_cell.length_a   1.000
_cell.length_b   1.000
_cell.length_c   1.000
_cell.angle_alpha   90.00
_cell.angle_beta   90.00
_cell.angle_gamma   90.00
#
_symmetry.space_group_name_H-M   'P 1'
#
loop_
_entity.id
_entity.type
_entity.pdbx_description
1 polymer ?
#
loop_
_entity_poly.entity_id
_entity_poly.type
_entity_poly.pdbx_seq_one_letter_code
_entity_poly.pdbx_strand_id
1 'polypeptide(L)' 'TQLLRTTLGVREYVHIKFLKVEQEVILPNKRLFPSITSDDFFWAFGILRSRAFSRLRSQDLVLVPLADL' A
#
# COMPACT_ATOMS: atom_id res chain seq x y z
N THR A 1 6.71 16.60 -17.55
CA THR A 1 5.26 16.87 -17.43
C THR A 1 4.84 16.82 -15.96
N GLN A 2 3.77 17.52 -15.58
CA GLN A 2 3.27 17.56 -14.19
C GLN A 2 2.90 16.17 -13.65
N LEU A 3 2.26 15.33 -14.49
CA LEU A 3 1.89 13.96 -14.16
C LEU A 3 3.08 13.10 -13.73
N LEU A 4 4.17 13.12 -14.50
CA LEU A 4 5.38 12.35 -14.17
C LEU A 4 5.97 12.76 -12.82
N ARG A 5 6.01 14.07 -12.53
CA ARG A 5 6.52 14.58 -11.25
C ARG A 5 5.64 14.13 -10.08
N THR A 6 4.32 14.14 -10.26
CA THR A 6 3.40 13.65 -9.24
C THR A 6 3.52 12.15 -9.01
N THR A 7 3.68 11.36 -10.07
CA THR A 7 3.83 9.90 -9.95
C THR A 7 5.14 9.52 -9.27
N LEU A 8 6.25 10.17 -9.65
CA LEU A 8 7.54 9.96 -9.00
C LEU A 8 7.49 10.35 -7.52
N GLY A 9 6.86 11.47 -7.18
CA GLY A 9 6.69 11.89 -5.79
C GLY A 9 5.86 10.91 -4.96
N VAL A 10 4.76 10.38 -5.51
CA VAL A 10 3.96 9.35 -4.83
C VAL A 10 4.77 8.06 -4.65
N ARG A 11 5.54 7.64 -5.66
CA ARG A 11 6.38 6.44 -5.58
C ARG A 11 7.42 6.56 -4.47
N GLU A 12 8.13 7.68 -4.42
CA GLU A 12 9.13 7.96 -3.40
C GLU A 12 8.51 8.02 -2.01
N TYR A 13 7.37 8.69 -1.87
CA TYR A 13 6.63 8.73 -0.61
C TYR A 13 6.24 7.33 -0.10
N VAL A 14 5.69 6.48 -0.97
CA VAL A 14 5.29 5.11 -0.60
C VAL A 14 6.51 4.26 -0.22
N HIS A 15 7.64 4.42 -0.90
CA HIS A 15 8.88 3.74 -0.55
C HIS A 15 9.39 4.15 0.85
N ILE A 16 9.40 5.45 1.15
CA ILE A 16 9.78 5.95 2.48
C ILE A 16 8.86 5.38 3.57
N LYS A 17 7.56 5.26 3.28
CA LYS A 17 6.61 4.62 4.21
C LYS A 17 6.89 3.13 4.40
N PHE A 18 7.23 2.40 3.33
CA PHE A 18 7.64 1.02 3.44
C PHE A 18 8.84 0.86 4.38
N LEU A 19 9.90 1.65 4.20
CA LEU A 19 11.09 1.59 5.06
C LEU A 19 10.74 1.81 6.54
N LYS A 20 9.81 2.73 6.84
CA LYS A 20 9.34 2.96 8.20
C LYS A 20 8.59 1.75 8.77
N VAL A 21 7.65 1.19 8.01
CA VAL A 21 6.89 -0.02 8.41
C VAL A 21 7.81 -1.23 8.56
N GLU A 22 8.81 -1.34 7.69
CA GLU A 22 9.79 -2.40 7.74
C GLU A 22 10.56 -2.37 9.07
N GLN A 23 11.08 -1.19 9.44
CA GLN A 23 11.85 -1.01 10.67
C GLN A 23 10.99 -1.14 11.94
N GLU A 24 9.79 -0.57 11.95
CA GLU A 24 8.97 -0.48 13.17
C GLU A 24 8.05 -1.69 13.39
N VAL A 25 7.71 -2.44 12.33
CA VAL A 25 6.69 -3.51 12.39
C VAL A 25 7.20 -4.83 11.83
N ILE A 26 7.74 -4.86 10.62
CA ILE A 26 8.09 -6.13 9.94
C ILE A 26 9.31 -6.78 10.61
N LEU A 27 10.43 -6.05 10.73
CA LEU A 27 11.68 -6.57 11.30
C LEU A 27 11.57 -6.97 12.78
N PRO A 28 10.81 -6.27 13.64
CA PRO A 28 10.56 -6.73 14.99
C PRO A 28 9.68 -8.00 15.06
N ASN A 29 8.83 -8.24 14.05
CA ASN A 29 7.83 -9.31 14.04
C ASN A 29 8.08 -10.36 12.93
N LYS A 30 9.34 -10.76 12.68
CA LYS A 30 9.72 -11.70 11.59
C LYS A 30 8.96 -13.03 11.58
N ARG A 31 8.43 -13.47 12.73
CA ARG A 31 7.60 -14.68 12.80
C ARG A 31 6.24 -14.51 12.12
N LEU A 32 5.70 -13.29 12.13
CA LEU A 32 4.45 -12.93 11.47
C LEU A 32 4.66 -12.51 10.01
N PHE A 33 5.84 -11.97 9.71
CA PHE A 33 6.19 -11.45 8.39
C PHE A 33 7.48 -12.11 7.88
N PRO A 34 7.38 -13.19 7.09
CA PRO A 34 8.56 -13.98 6.70
C PRO A 34 9.46 -13.23 5.71
N SER A 35 8.95 -12.87 4.52
CA SER A 35 9.71 -12.18 3.48
C SER A 35 8.80 -11.21 2.73
N ILE A 36 8.86 -9.93 3.12
CA ILE A 36 8.13 -8.83 2.46
C ILE A 36 9.17 -7.91 1.83
N THR A 37 8.98 -7.57 0.57
CA THR A 37 9.83 -6.62 -0.16
C THR A 37 9.11 -5.28 -0.38
N SER A 38 9.86 -4.27 -0.85
CA SER A 38 9.24 -3.00 -1.28
C SER A 38 8.27 -3.19 -2.44
N ASP A 39 8.51 -4.16 -3.31
CA ASP A 39 7.67 -4.42 -4.48
C ASP A 39 6.32 -5.02 -4.06
N ASP A 40 6.31 -5.91 -3.06
CA ASP A 40 5.07 -6.41 -2.44
C ASP A 40 4.25 -5.27 -1.82
N PHE A 41 4.94 -4.31 -1.21
CA PHE A 41 4.29 -3.12 -0.63
C PHE A 41 3.69 -2.21 -1.70
N PHE A 42 4.40 -1.99 -2.81
CA PHE A 42 3.86 -1.26 -3.96
C PHE A 42 2.68 -1.98 -4.60
N TRP A 43 2.75 -3.30 -4.73
CA TRP A 43 1.65 -4.12 -5.22
C TRP A 43 0.40 -3.95 -4.33
N ALA A 44 0.55 -4.10 -3.01
CA ALA A 44 -0.55 -3.94 -2.07
C ALA A 44 -1.13 -2.51 -2.08
N PHE A 45 -0.27 -1.49 -2.14
CA PHE A 45 -0.71 -0.10 -2.30
C PHE A 45 -1.50 0.11 -3.60
N GLY A 46 -1.03 -0.48 -4.70
CA GLY A 46 -1.70 -0.46 -6.00
C GLY A 46 -3.09 -1.09 -5.94
N ILE A 47 -3.22 -2.26 -5.31
CA ILE A 47 -4.51 -2.92 -5.06
C ILE A 47 -5.43 -1.98 -4.26
N LEU A 48 -4.99 -1.46 -3.12
CA LEU A 48 -5.81 -0.56 -2.29
C LEU A 48 -6.25 0.68 -3.06
N ARG A 49 -5.36 1.32 -3.82
CA ARG A 49 -5.69 2.54 -4.56
C ARG A 49 -6.64 2.30 -5.74
N SER A 50 -6.58 1.12 -6.37
CA SER A 50 -7.35 0.83 -7.59
C SER A 50 -8.66 0.09 -7.33
N ARG A 51 -8.76 -0.64 -6.22
CA ARG A 51 -9.88 -1.57 -5.95
C ARG A 51 -10.66 -1.28 -4.68
N ALA A 52 -10.14 -0.47 -3.76
CA ALA A 52 -10.86 -0.21 -2.52
C ALA A 52 -12.01 0.79 -2.72
N PHE A 53 -13.14 0.50 -2.07
CA PHE A 53 -14.28 1.39 -1.98
C PHE A 53 -14.04 2.40 -0.84
N SER A 54 -14.08 3.69 -1.17
CA SER A 54 -13.74 4.77 -0.22
C SER A 54 -14.93 5.32 0.57
N ARG A 55 -16.16 4.80 0.34
CA ARG A 55 -17.40 5.31 0.95
C ARG A 55 -18.47 4.21 1.10
N LEU A 56 -18.13 3.11 1.75
CA LEU A 56 -19.10 2.05 2.03
C LEU A 56 -19.61 2.17 3.47
N ARG A 57 -20.85 2.69 3.64
CA ARG A 57 -21.58 2.72 4.93
C ARG A 57 -20.70 3.11 6.14
N SER A 58 -20.09 4.30 6.07
CA SER A 58 -19.19 4.86 7.10
C SER A 58 -17.80 4.21 7.22
N GLN A 59 -17.39 3.39 6.26
CA GLN A 59 -16.03 2.89 6.14
C GLN A 59 -15.29 3.62 5.01
N ASP A 60 -14.09 4.12 5.33
CA ASP A 60 -13.30 4.96 4.44
C ASP A 60 -12.42 4.17 3.45
N LEU A 61 -12.19 2.87 3.69
CA LEU A 61 -11.37 2.02 2.83
C LEU A 61 -11.74 0.54 3.01
N VAL A 62 -12.38 -0.06 2.02
CA VAL A 62 -12.83 -1.47 2.07
C VAL A 62 -12.49 -2.19 0.78
N LEU A 63 -11.87 -3.36 0.87
CA LEU A 63 -11.78 -4.32 -0.22
C LEU A 63 -12.92 -5.32 -0.09
N VAL A 64 -13.75 -5.44 -1.13
CA VAL A 64 -14.88 -6.38 -1.16
C VAL A 64 -14.61 -7.39 -2.28
N PRO A 65 -14.22 -8.63 -1.95
CA PRO A 65 -13.98 -9.66 -2.96
C PRO A 65 -15.18 -9.81 -3.89
N LEU A 66 -14.93 -10.09 -5.18
CA LEU A 66 -15.91 -10.23 -6.26
C LEU A 66 -16.58 -8.93 -6.70
N ALA A 67 -16.80 -7.97 -5.80
CA ALA A 67 -17.29 -6.64 -6.17
C ALA A 67 -16.17 -5.76 -6.75
N ASP A 68 -14.91 -6.16 -6.56
CA ASP A 68 -13.72 -5.48 -7.03
C ASP A 68 -13.12 -6.07 -8.32
N LEU A 69 -13.81 -7.03 -8.97
CA LEU A 69 -13.40 -7.72 -10.20
C LEU A 69 -13.71 -6.91 -11.47
#